data_AF-A0A2G2KDH1-F1
#
_entry.id   AF-A0A2G2KDH1-F1
#
_cell.length_a   1.000
_cell.length_b   1.000
_cell.length_c   1.000
_cell.angle_alpha   90.00
_cell.angle_beta   90.00
_cell.angle_gamma   90.00
#
_symmetry.space_group_name_H-M   'P 1'
#
loop_
_entity.id
_entity.type
_entity.pdbx_description
1 polymer ?
#
loop_
_entity_poly.entity_id
_entity_poly.type
_entity_poly.pdbx_seq_one_letter_code
_entity_poly.pdbx_strand_id
1 'polypeptide(L)'
;MVAVTPPNFGQGLYGVVTMNDVVQNLFIGKMGYPDPSGKGVEFWRDIYPILERMTNTQWVNEGFYMLFGKNSPSDFTNPKIIELLKNPDVSSESARKRVFEWFRNPVSPEDTPEKVPPFYGDGFGDYTDISLDNLPITVTQYKRLKKWSEGIFVTGEHLEQIPFDKLSPAEQVNALNQAPLEDCLGGPFHPGIELTWTMRVEQMWDEPYRLKVVKEGKAIQLDFGDLLTPEIAMSENGPCAINGPGSLTRWMGVPWQTDEASCLSGYTVSTYLPLPSFWAARVPNQVLSEDGYLRMQAGNVNTAQRLKHLDYRQDWMRDIEDDHLKRLKNMVDEWNHLGIITKQEAPISNNSDGYLPEVSWVEMGRNFSVDDADPTFAQVLYAEGDEDSVVKVEDKEELSKVGRKFLVTNLKHAAEKVAEIRKDAPKSSRKRKTMKRGER
;
A
#
# COMPACT_ATOMS: atom_id res chain seq x y z
N MET A 1 -18.14 -6.82 19.46
CA MET A 1 -17.46 -7.82 18.62
C MET A 1 -16.11 -7.26 18.19
N VAL A 2 -15.12 -8.13 17.94
CA VAL A 2 -13.77 -7.76 17.47
C VAL A 2 -13.41 -8.70 16.33
N ALA A 3 -12.79 -8.20 15.26
CA ALA A 3 -12.16 -9.00 14.22
C ALA A 3 -10.65 -8.99 14.43
N VAL A 4 -10.01 -10.14 14.19
CA VAL A 4 -8.55 -10.31 14.20
C VAL A 4 -8.17 -10.69 12.77
N THR A 5 -7.16 -10.03 12.24
CA THR A 5 -6.83 -10.01 10.82
C THR A 5 -5.36 -10.38 10.60
N PRO A 6 -4.95 -10.65 9.36
CA PRO A 6 -3.53 -10.74 9.00
C PRO A 6 -2.72 -9.52 9.47
N PRO A 7 -1.39 -9.65 9.63
CA PRO A 7 -0.52 -8.51 9.88
C PRO A 7 -0.66 -7.45 8.79
N ASN A 8 -0.63 -6.18 9.18
CA ASN A 8 -0.44 -5.10 8.24
C ASN A 8 1.08 -4.96 7.96
N PHE A 9 1.55 -5.48 6.82
CA PHE A 9 2.97 -5.39 6.44
C PHE A 9 3.36 -4.00 5.90
N GLY A 10 2.41 -3.10 5.66
CA GLY A 10 2.64 -1.71 5.25
C GLY A 10 2.08 -0.70 6.26
N GLN A 11 2.51 -0.78 7.52
CA GLN A 11 1.92 -0.01 8.62
C GLN A 11 2.03 1.51 8.42
N GLY A 12 0.92 2.19 8.14
CA GLY A 12 0.86 3.63 7.84
C GLY A 12 0.91 3.96 6.34
N LEU A 13 0.94 2.94 5.49
CA LEU A 13 0.48 3.03 4.10
C LEU A 13 -1.02 2.67 4.06
N TYR A 14 -1.79 3.47 3.33
CA TYR A 14 -3.22 3.28 3.19
C TYR A 14 -3.56 2.90 1.75
N GLY A 15 -4.56 2.04 1.57
CA GLY A 15 -5.08 1.73 0.24
C GLY A 15 -5.70 2.99 -0.39
N VAL A 16 -5.69 3.08 -1.73
CA VAL A 16 -6.35 4.19 -2.44
C VAL A 16 -7.84 4.28 -2.10
N VAL A 17 -8.46 3.11 -1.86
CA VAL A 17 -9.79 2.97 -1.28
C VAL A 17 -9.64 2.19 0.02
N THR A 18 -9.99 2.79 1.15
CA THR A 18 -9.98 2.13 2.47
C THR A 18 -11.37 1.56 2.80
N MET A 19 -11.45 0.68 3.80
CA MET A 19 -12.75 0.19 4.26
C MET A 19 -13.61 1.33 4.82
N ASN A 20 -12.98 2.36 5.41
CA ASN A 20 -13.67 3.57 5.84
C ASN A 20 -14.33 4.30 4.65
N ASP A 21 -13.64 4.42 3.51
CA ASP A 21 -14.21 4.98 2.29
C ASP A 21 -15.46 4.19 1.82
N VAL A 22 -15.38 2.85 1.85
CA VAL A 22 -16.48 1.96 1.46
C VAL A 22 -17.69 2.12 2.35
N VAL A 23 -17.51 2.04 3.68
CA VAL A 23 -18.64 2.12 4.61
C VAL A 23 -19.21 3.54 4.66
N GLN A 24 -18.39 4.59 4.56
CA GLN A 24 -18.92 5.96 4.47
C GLN A 24 -19.72 6.18 3.19
N ASN A 25 -19.26 5.64 2.06
CA ASN A 25 -20.04 5.69 0.82
C ASN A 25 -21.43 5.04 1.00
N LEU A 26 -21.50 3.88 1.69
CA LEU A 26 -22.77 3.25 2.07
C LEU A 26 -23.59 4.14 3.01
N PHE A 27 -22.98 4.62 4.10
CA PHE A 27 -23.67 5.35 5.16
C PHE A 27 -24.25 6.68 4.67
N ILE A 28 -23.49 7.43 3.86
CA ILE A 28 -23.95 8.67 3.22
C ILE A 28 -25.07 8.37 2.22
N GLY A 29 -24.90 7.32 1.42
CA GLY A 29 -25.83 7.00 0.32
C GLY A 29 -27.14 6.35 0.76
N LYS A 30 -27.16 5.67 1.91
CA LYS A 30 -28.27 4.79 2.32
C LYS A 30 -28.73 4.98 3.77
N MET A 31 -27.87 5.41 4.68
CA MET A 31 -28.15 5.42 6.13
C MET A 31 -28.24 6.83 6.73
N GLY A 32 -28.34 7.88 5.91
CA GLY A 32 -28.51 9.26 6.38
C GLY A 32 -27.29 9.82 7.13
N TYR A 33 -26.11 9.23 6.97
CA TYR A 33 -24.89 9.75 7.58
C TYR A 33 -24.50 11.09 6.95
N PRO A 34 -24.11 12.10 7.75
CA PRO A 34 -23.72 13.40 7.22
C PRO A 34 -22.57 13.29 6.23
N ASP A 35 -22.73 13.88 5.04
CA ASP A 35 -21.63 14.02 4.08
C ASP A 35 -20.68 15.13 4.55
N PRO A 36 -19.40 14.85 4.86
CA PRO A 36 -18.41 15.88 5.20
C PRO A 36 -18.29 16.97 4.12
N SER A 37 -18.54 16.64 2.86
CA SER A 37 -18.52 17.58 1.74
C SER A 37 -19.88 18.22 1.45
N GLY A 38 -20.87 18.08 2.34
CA GLY A 38 -22.23 18.60 2.15
C GLY A 38 -22.29 20.12 1.97
N LYS A 39 -21.29 20.85 2.49
CA LYS A 39 -21.12 22.31 2.32
C LYS A 39 -20.24 22.71 1.13
N GLY A 40 -19.61 21.75 0.45
CA GLY A 40 -18.64 22.01 -0.61
C GLY A 40 -17.47 21.03 -0.55
N VAL A 41 -16.83 20.82 -1.71
CA VAL A 41 -15.61 20.00 -1.80
C VAL A 41 -14.42 20.83 -1.33
N GLU A 42 -13.56 20.22 -0.52
CA GLU A 42 -12.29 20.78 -0.06
C GLU A 42 -11.12 19.95 -0.56
N PHE A 43 -10.12 20.59 -1.20
CA PHE A 43 -9.00 19.86 -1.80
C PHE A 43 -8.28 18.97 -0.79
N TRP A 44 -7.86 19.54 0.34
CA TRP A 44 -7.06 18.80 1.33
C TRP A 44 -7.84 17.70 2.05
N ARG A 45 -9.15 17.87 2.24
CA ARG A 45 -10.01 16.87 2.89
C ARG A 45 -10.45 15.77 1.95
N ASP A 46 -10.87 16.14 0.74
CA ASP A 46 -11.67 15.26 -0.12
C ASP A 46 -10.90 14.70 -1.33
N ILE A 47 -9.82 15.37 -1.75
CA ILE A 47 -9.11 15.07 -3.00
C ILE A 47 -7.69 14.58 -2.73
N TYR A 48 -6.93 15.36 -1.95
CA TYR A 48 -5.53 15.07 -1.67
C TYR A 48 -5.29 13.66 -1.10
N PRO A 49 -6.10 13.14 -0.15
CA PRO A 49 -5.88 11.79 0.38
C PRO A 49 -5.93 10.70 -0.69
N ILE A 50 -6.79 10.81 -1.70
CA ILE A 50 -6.88 9.83 -2.80
C ILE A 50 -5.58 9.85 -3.61
N LEU A 51 -5.12 11.06 -3.96
CA LEU A 51 -3.92 11.25 -4.78
C LEU A 51 -2.65 10.85 -4.02
N GLU A 52 -2.54 11.24 -2.75
CA GLU A 52 -1.43 10.89 -1.87
C GLU A 52 -1.32 9.38 -1.68
N ARG A 53 -2.43 8.67 -1.39
CA ARG A 53 -2.42 7.22 -1.22
C ARG A 53 -2.03 6.49 -2.50
N MET A 54 -2.46 6.99 -3.66
CA MET A 54 -2.04 6.46 -4.96
C MET A 54 -0.53 6.64 -5.17
N THR A 55 0.02 7.82 -4.86
CA THR A 55 1.48 8.05 -4.91
C THR A 55 2.25 7.23 -3.88
N ASN A 56 1.75 7.07 -2.65
CA ASN A 56 2.41 6.30 -1.59
C ASN A 56 2.40 4.79 -1.87
N THR A 57 1.52 4.28 -2.72
CA THR A 57 1.56 2.88 -3.18
C THR A 57 2.86 2.56 -3.94
N GLN A 58 3.62 3.56 -4.41
CA GLN A 58 4.94 3.39 -5.03
C GLN A 58 5.92 2.57 -4.19
N TRP A 59 5.75 2.57 -2.87
CA TRP A 59 6.68 1.94 -1.94
C TRP A 59 6.55 0.42 -1.88
N VAL A 60 5.42 -0.09 -2.39
CA VAL A 60 5.00 -1.49 -2.28
C VAL A 60 4.63 -2.10 -3.63
N ASN A 61 4.67 -1.33 -4.72
CA ASN A 61 4.47 -1.82 -6.07
C ASN A 61 5.27 -1.01 -7.09
N GLU A 62 6.05 -1.69 -7.93
CA GLU A 62 6.94 -1.05 -8.91
C GLU A 62 6.17 -0.34 -10.04
N GLY A 63 5.01 -0.86 -10.44
CA GLY A 63 4.16 -0.20 -11.42
C GLY A 63 3.62 1.14 -10.94
N PHE A 64 3.20 1.21 -9.66
CA PHE A 64 2.84 2.49 -9.03
C PHE A 64 4.06 3.41 -8.89
N TYR A 65 5.27 2.88 -8.63
CA TYR A 65 6.49 3.67 -8.62
C TYR A 65 6.77 4.33 -9.98
N MET A 66 6.65 3.58 -11.07
CA MET A 66 6.84 4.11 -12.41
C MET A 66 5.82 5.19 -12.78
N LEU A 67 4.55 5.03 -12.38
CA LEU A 67 3.49 5.98 -12.71
C LEU A 67 3.40 7.18 -11.77
N PHE A 68 3.59 7.00 -10.48
CA PHE A 68 3.28 8.02 -9.46
C PHE A 68 4.42 8.30 -8.50
N GLY A 69 5.52 7.55 -8.60
CA GLY A 69 6.62 7.63 -7.65
C GLY A 69 7.47 8.89 -7.78
N LYS A 70 8.45 9.03 -6.89
CA LYS A 70 9.43 10.12 -6.90
C LYS A 70 9.97 10.33 -8.32
N ASN A 71 10.04 11.59 -8.76
CA ASN A 71 10.47 12.02 -10.11
C ASN A 71 9.46 11.78 -11.24
N SER A 72 8.30 11.17 -10.98
CA SER A 72 7.21 11.06 -11.96
C SER A 72 6.51 12.41 -12.19
N PRO A 73 6.03 12.71 -13.43
CA PRO A 73 5.13 13.83 -13.68
C PRO A 73 3.74 13.69 -13.00
N SER A 74 3.43 12.51 -12.45
CA SER A 74 2.24 12.24 -11.63
C SER A 74 2.59 11.89 -10.18
N ASP A 75 3.73 12.38 -9.69
CA ASP A 75 4.02 12.44 -8.25
C ASP A 75 3.10 13.47 -7.59
N PHE A 76 1.94 13.03 -7.10
CA PHE A 76 0.97 13.90 -6.45
C PHE A 76 1.41 14.36 -5.05
N THR A 77 2.57 13.92 -4.56
CA THR A 77 3.22 14.45 -3.35
C THR A 77 4.25 15.53 -3.66
N ASN A 78 4.57 15.77 -4.94
CA ASN A 78 5.46 16.84 -5.35
C ASN A 78 4.82 18.21 -5.07
N PRO A 79 5.47 19.11 -4.30
CA PRO A 79 4.92 20.42 -3.97
C PRO A 79 4.48 21.23 -5.19
N LYS A 80 5.21 21.16 -6.31
CA LYS A 80 4.85 21.88 -7.55
C LYS A 80 3.56 21.36 -8.17
N ILE A 81 3.34 20.04 -8.11
CA ILE A 81 2.12 19.40 -8.62
C ILE A 81 0.96 19.70 -7.67
N ILE A 82 1.18 19.66 -6.35
CA ILE A 82 0.19 20.03 -5.35
C ILE A 82 -0.29 21.48 -5.55
N GLU A 83 0.62 22.45 -5.70
CA GLU A 83 0.25 23.86 -5.92
C GLU A 83 -0.64 24.02 -7.16
N LEU A 84 -0.37 23.26 -8.23
CA LEU A 84 -1.19 23.25 -9.44
C LEU A 84 -2.57 22.63 -9.19
N LEU A 85 -2.62 21.47 -8.53
CA LEU A 85 -3.86 20.70 -8.36
C LEU A 85 -4.80 21.28 -7.29
N LYS A 86 -4.27 22.01 -6.31
CA LYS A 86 -5.05 22.65 -5.25
C LYS A 86 -5.68 23.99 -5.68
N ASN A 87 -5.25 24.55 -6.82
CA ASN A 87 -5.74 25.82 -7.34
C ASN A 87 -7.07 25.60 -8.11
N PRO A 88 -8.19 26.27 -7.76
CA PRO A 88 -9.47 26.14 -8.46
C PRO A 88 -9.54 26.92 -9.78
N ASP A 89 -8.63 27.85 -10.03
CA ASP A 89 -8.66 28.75 -11.20
C ASP A 89 -8.60 27.99 -12.53
N VAL A 90 -9.08 28.67 -13.59
CA VAL A 90 -9.07 28.20 -14.99
C VAL A 90 -7.65 27.86 -15.47
N SER A 91 -6.63 28.55 -14.94
CA SER A 91 -5.21 28.29 -15.27
C SER A 91 -4.77 26.86 -14.96
N SER A 92 -5.41 26.20 -13.99
CA SER A 92 -5.07 24.84 -13.54
C SER A 92 -6.10 23.79 -14.00
N GLU A 93 -7.17 24.22 -14.68
CA GLU A 93 -8.30 23.37 -15.08
C GLU A 93 -7.87 22.18 -15.94
N SER A 94 -7.00 22.41 -16.94
CA SER A 94 -6.52 21.34 -17.82
C SER A 94 -5.79 20.24 -17.05
N ALA A 95 -5.00 20.59 -16.05
CA ALA A 95 -4.29 19.62 -15.21
C ALA A 95 -5.26 18.79 -14.35
N ARG A 96 -6.24 19.46 -13.71
CA ARG A 96 -7.25 18.76 -12.90
C ARG A 96 -8.12 17.82 -13.75
N LYS A 97 -8.54 18.28 -14.93
CA LYS A 97 -9.31 17.47 -15.89
C LYS A 97 -8.52 16.26 -16.38
N ARG A 98 -7.24 16.42 -16.72
CA ARG A 98 -6.36 15.30 -17.12
C ARG A 98 -6.25 14.24 -16.03
N VAL A 99 -6.10 14.65 -14.78
CA VAL A 99 -6.05 13.72 -13.64
C VAL A 99 -7.40 13.03 -13.46
N PHE A 100 -8.51 13.79 -13.49
CA PHE A 100 -9.86 13.23 -13.34
C PHE A 100 -10.26 12.25 -14.44
N GLU A 101 -9.91 12.53 -15.71
CA GLU A 101 -10.19 11.66 -16.85
C GLU A 101 -9.61 10.26 -16.66
N TRP A 102 -8.46 10.18 -15.97
CA TRP A 102 -7.79 8.92 -15.69
C TRP A 102 -8.54 8.07 -14.66
N PHE A 103 -9.38 8.64 -13.79
CA PHE A 103 -10.14 7.87 -12.81
C PHE A 103 -11.30 7.12 -13.44
N ARG A 104 -11.47 5.86 -13.01
CA ARG A 104 -12.60 5.00 -13.40
C ARG A 104 -13.91 5.52 -12.80
N ASN A 105 -14.95 5.57 -13.62
CA ASN A 105 -16.30 5.91 -13.16
C ASN A 105 -16.96 4.67 -12.52
N PRO A 106 -17.26 4.67 -11.21
CA PRO A 106 -17.77 3.49 -10.50
C PRO A 106 -19.15 2.99 -10.95
N VAL A 107 -19.89 3.78 -11.74
CA VAL A 107 -21.20 3.38 -12.28
C VAL A 107 -21.17 3.12 -13.78
N SER A 108 -20.00 3.24 -14.43
CA SER A 108 -19.88 2.88 -15.84
C SER A 108 -19.82 1.36 -16.00
N PRO A 109 -20.53 0.78 -16.97
CA PRO A 109 -20.38 -0.63 -17.32
C PRO A 109 -19.16 -0.89 -18.22
N GLU A 110 -18.47 0.16 -18.69
CA GLU A 110 -17.34 0.05 -19.59
C GLU A 110 -16.11 -0.51 -18.87
N ASP A 111 -15.48 -1.51 -19.49
CA ASP A 111 -14.13 -1.92 -19.11
C ASP A 111 -13.12 -0.87 -19.59
N THR A 112 -12.26 -0.45 -18.66
CA THR A 112 -11.32 0.66 -18.83
C THR A 112 -10.02 0.32 -18.09
N PRO A 113 -9.26 -0.69 -18.55
CA PRO A 113 -8.09 -1.21 -17.84
C PRO A 113 -6.95 -0.18 -17.70
N GLU A 114 -6.91 0.84 -18.55
CA GLU A 114 -5.95 1.94 -18.49
C GLU A 114 -6.24 2.97 -17.38
N LYS A 115 -7.43 2.92 -16.77
CA LYS A 115 -7.87 3.88 -15.74
C LYS A 115 -7.39 3.53 -14.33
N VAL A 116 -7.32 4.55 -13.48
CA VAL A 116 -6.86 4.45 -12.09
C VAL A 116 -8.01 4.31 -11.08
N PRO A 117 -7.73 3.72 -9.90
CA PRO A 117 -6.46 3.10 -9.51
C PRO A 117 -6.20 1.78 -10.26
N PRO A 118 -4.93 1.43 -10.55
CA PRO A 118 -4.58 0.20 -11.26
C PRO A 118 -4.55 -0.99 -10.27
N PHE A 119 -5.72 -1.28 -9.69
CA PHE A 119 -5.96 -2.49 -8.92
C PHE A 119 -6.98 -3.39 -9.63
N TYR A 120 -6.81 -4.71 -9.48
CA TYR A 120 -7.83 -5.68 -9.87
C TYR A 120 -9.14 -5.41 -9.14
N GLY A 121 -10.26 -5.79 -9.74
CA GLY A 121 -11.60 -5.61 -9.22
C GLY A 121 -12.23 -6.93 -8.71
N ASP A 122 -13.44 -6.82 -8.19
CA ASP A 122 -14.20 -7.94 -7.61
C ASP A 122 -14.54 -9.06 -8.60
N GLY A 123 -14.48 -8.79 -9.92
CA GLY A 123 -14.79 -9.77 -10.97
C GLY A 123 -13.56 -10.43 -11.61
N PHE A 124 -12.34 -9.97 -11.27
CA PHE A 124 -11.13 -10.40 -11.94
C PHE A 124 -10.88 -11.91 -11.80
N GLY A 125 -10.70 -12.59 -12.94
CA GLY A 125 -10.36 -14.03 -12.99
C GLY A 125 -11.57 -14.95 -13.12
N ASP A 126 -12.73 -14.53 -12.62
CA ASP A 126 -14.01 -15.21 -12.83
C ASP A 126 -14.75 -14.69 -14.08
N TYR A 127 -14.54 -13.42 -14.41
CA TYR A 127 -15.08 -12.74 -15.58
C TYR A 127 -13.95 -12.06 -16.37
N THR A 128 -14.27 -11.64 -17.60
CA THR A 128 -13.34 -10.94 -18.48
C THR A 128 -14.06 -9.83 -19.25
N ASP A 129 -13.33 -8.75 -19.50
CA ASP A 129 -13.77 -7.61 -20.33
C ASP A 129 -15.02 -6.90 -19.75
N ILE A 130 -15.12 -6.86 -18.41
CA ILE A 130 -16.21 -6.17 -17.70
C ILE A 130 -15.67 -5.14 -16.72
N SER A 131 -16.50 -4.14 -16.37
CA SER A 131 -16.10 -3.08 -15.45
C SER A 131 -15.71 -3.56 -14.03
N LEU A 132 -16.10 -4.78 -13.65
CA LEU A 132 -15.73 -5.39 -12.37
C LEU A 132 -14.33 -6.00 -12.35
N ASP A 133 -13.63 -6.07 -13.49
CA ASP A 133 -12.26 -6.61 -13.55
C ASP A 133 -11.23 -5.65 -12.90
N ASN A 134 -11.60 -4.38 -12.72
CA ASN A 134 -10.73 -3.34 -12.17
C ASN A 134 -11.44 -2.52 -11.08
N LEU A 135 -10.78 -2.31 -9.95
CA LEU A 135 -11.36 -1.59 -8.80
C LEU A 135 -11.63 -0.12 -9.15
N PRO A 136 -12.86 0.40 -8.99
CA PRO A 136 -13.10 1.83 -9.01
C PRO A 136 -12.92 2.45 -7.62
N ILE A 137 -12.70 3.76 -7.58
CA ILE A 137 -12.96 4.56 -6.37
C ILE A 137 -14.45 4.55 -6.02
N THR A 138 -14.82 4.97 -4.81
CA THR A 138 -16.24 5.01 -4.42
C THR A 138 -17.04 6.07 -5.19
N VAL A 139 -18.36 5.90 -5.24
CA VAL A 139 -19.27 6.89 -5.88
C VAL A 139 -19.13 8.27 -5.23
N THR A 140 -18.99 8.32 -3.90
CA THR A 140 -18.75 9.55 -3.16
C THR A 140 -17.42 10.21 -3.55
N GLN A 141 -16.32 9.45 -3.58
CA GLN A 141 -15.01 9.95 -4.02
C GLN A 141 -15.06 10.47 -5.47
N TYR A 142 -15.68 9.72 -6.39
CA TYR A 142 -15.80 10.13 -7.80
C TYR A 142 -16.59 11.43 -7.99
N LYS A 143 -17.70 11.61 -7.26
CA LYS A 143 -18.49 12.86 -7.30
C LYS A 143 -17.67 14.06 -6.81
N ARG A 144 -16.84 13.88 -5.78
CA ARG A 144 -15.95 14.92 -5.24
C ARG A 144 -14.85 15.27 -6.26
N LEU A 145 -14.19 14.26 -6.82
CA LEU A 145 -13.19 14.43 -7.89
C LEU A 145 -13.75 15.13 -9.13
N LYS A 146 -14.99 14.82 -9.52
CA LYS A 146 -15.65 15.51 -10.64
C LYS A 146 -15.79 17.01 -10.37
N LYS A 147 -16.36 17.40 -9.22
CA LYS A 147 -16.48 18.81 -8.81
C LYS A 147 -15.12 19.50 -8.74
N TRP A 148 -14.12 18.84 -8.18
CA TRP A 148 -12.74 19.35 -8.14
C TRP A 148 -12.18 19.60 -9.55
N SER A 149 -12.37 18.67 -10.48
CA SER A 149 -11.93 18.82 -11.87
C SER A 149 -12.58 20.01 -12.57
N GLU A 150 -13.83 20.33 -12.21
CA GLU A 150 -14.62 21.45 -12.73
C GLU A 150 -14.31 22.79 -12.02
N GLY A 151 -13.41 22.81 -11.03
CA GLY A 151 -13.09 24.02 -10.25
C GLY A 151 -14.12 24.36 -9.17
N ILE A 152 -15.07 23.46 -8.88
CA ILE A 152 -16.14 23.65 -7.89
C ILE A 152 -15.67 23.11 -6.54
N PHE A 153 -14.65 23.73 -5.98
CA PHE A 153 -14.07 23.38 -4.68
C PHE A 153 -13.35 24.58 -4.06
N VAL A 154 -13.05 24.49 -2.78
CA VAL A 154 -12.12 25.40 -2.11
C VAL A 154 -10.87 24.63 -1.70
N THR A 155 -9.72 25.30 -1.61
CA THR A 155 -8.47 24.63 -1.25
C THR A 155 -8.53 24.05 0.16
N GLY A 156 -9.12 24.77 1.12
CA GLY A 156 -9.12 24.38 2.54
C GLY A 156 -7.73 24.48 3.17
N GLU A 157 -7.53 23.80 4.30
CA GLU A 157 -6.25 23.71 5.01
C GLU A 157 -5.72 22.28 4.98
N HIS A 158 -4.39 22.14 4.89
CA HIS A 158 -3.75 20.85 5.04
C HIS A 158 -4.03 20.30 6.44
N LEU A 159 -4.49 19.06 6.54
CA LEU A 159 -4.81 18.44 7.82
C LEU A 159 -3.55 18.34 8.67
N GLU A 160 -3.43 19.17 9.69
CA GLU A 160 -2.40 19.02 10.71
C GLU A 160 -2.75 17.83 11.62
N GLN A 161 -1.77 16.97 11.90
CA GLN A 161 -1.96 15.88 12.84
C GLN A 161 -2.07 16.43 14.27
N ILE A 162 -3.29 16.41 14.80
CA ILE A 162 -3.56 16.77 16.19
C ILE A 162 -3.38 15.51 17.04
N PRO A 163 -2.54 15.54 18.08
CA PRO A 163 -2.45 14.46 19.05
C PRO A 163 -3.83 14.06 19.58
N PHE A 164 -4.10 12.75 19.64
CA PHE A 164 -5.43 12.22 19.97
C PHE A 164 -5.97 12.75 21.30
N ASP A 165 -5.11 12.90 22.31
CA ASP A 165 -5.43 13.42 23.64
C ASP A 165 -5.81 14.91 23.64
N LYS A 166 -5.52 15.65 22.56
CA LYS A 166 -5.90 17.05 22.36
C LYS A 166 -7.22 17.24 21.61
N LEU A 167 -7.75 16.18 21.01
CA LEU A 167 -9.09 16.21 20.39
C LEU A 167 -10.16 16.34 21.48
N SER A 168 -11.28 16.99 21.17
CA SER A 168 -12.45 16.96 22.07
C SER A 168 -12.98 15.53 22.23
N PRO A 169 -13.70 15.20 23.31
CA PRO A 169 -14.24 13.85 23.49
C PRO A 169 -15.10 13.35 22.31
N ALA A 170 -15.86 14.24 21.66
CA ALA A 170 -16.66 13.89 20.49
C ALA A 170 -15.77 13.55 19.28
N GLU A 171 -14.71 14.33 19.06
CA GLU A 171 -13.74 14.09 17.98
C GLU A 171 -12.93 12.81 18.23
N GLN A 172 -12.57 12.52 19.48
CA GLN A 172 -11.92 11.26 19.85
C GLN A 172 -12.79 10.06 19.50
N VAL A 173 -14.09 10.10 19.85
CA VAL A 173 -15.03 9.02 19.51
C VAL A 173 -15.17 8.86 18.00
N ASN A 174 -15.27 9.97 17.26
CA ASN A 174 -15.34 9.93 15.80
C ASN A 174 -14.06 9.35 15.18
N ALA A 175 -12.89 9.76 15.66
CA ALA A 175 -11.61 9.21 15.21
C ALA A 175 -11.49 7.71 15.50
N LEU A 176 -11.91 7.25 16.68
CA LEU A 176 -11.91 5.82 17.04
C LEU A 176 -12.89 4.97 16.22
N ASN A 177 -14.00 5.55 15.72
CA ASN A 177 -14.90 4.85 14.81
C ASN A 177 -14.26 4.63 13.44
N GLN A 178 -13.49 5.61 12.95
CA GLN A 178 -12.96 5.61 11.58
C GLN A 178 -11.61 4.91 11.47
N ALA A 179 -10.68 5.17 12.40
CA ALA A 179 -9.29 4.75 12.29
C ALA A 179 -9.10 3.23 12.02
N PRO A 180 -9.81 2.31 12.70
CA PRO A 180 -9.64 0.87 12.42
C PRO A 180 -10.05 0.48 10.99
N LEU A 181 -11.05 1.16 10.41
CA LEU A 181 -11.50 0.89 9.05
C LEU A 181 -10.66 1.65 8.01
N GLU A 182 -10.04 2.77 8.39
CA GLU A 182 -9.07 3.46 7.54
C GLU A 182 -7.85 2.56 7.28
N ASP A 183 -7.43 1.82 8.30
CA ASP A 183 -6.37 0.82 8.22
C ASP A 183 -6.77 -0.48 7.52
N CYS A 184 -8.02 -0.68 7.12
CA CYS A 184 -8.43 -1.85 6.33
C CYS A 184 -8.56 -1.49 4.84
N LEU A 185 -8.31 -2.44 3.94
CA LEU A 185 -8.49 -2.20 2.50
C LEU A 185 -9.98 -2.21 2.12
N GLY A 186 -10.37 -1.28 1.24
CA GLY A 186 -11.75 -1.14 0.75
C GLY A 186 -12.05 -1.93 -0.53
N GLY A 187 -11.07 -2.69 -1.03
CA GLY A 187 -11.24 -3.51 -2.21
C GLY A 187 -9.90 -3.86 -2.88
N PRO A 188 -9.93 -4.71 -3.93
CA PRO A 188 -11.11 -5.47 -4.36
C PRO A 188 -11.59 -6.45 -3.30
N PHE A 189 -12.85 -6.84 -3.38
CA PHE A 189 -13.45 -7.88 -2.56
C PHE A 189 -13.61 -9.17 -3.36
N HIS A 190 -12.47 -9.84 -3.55
CA HIS A 190 -12.36 -11.11 -4.25
C HIS A 190 -11.66 -12.13 -3.35
N PRO A 191 -12.33 -12.66 -2.32
CA PRO A 191 -11.94 -12.42 -0.92
C PRO A 191 -11.61 -10.97 -0.51
N GLY A 192 -10.47 -10.72 0.14
CA GLY A 192 -10.05 -9.47 0.77
C GLY A 192 -8.87 -9.76 1.72
N ILE A 193 -8.42 -8.79 2.51
CA ILE A 193 -7.35 -9.03 3.51
C ILE A 193 -7.95 -9.11 4.93
N GLU A 194 -8.44 -7.99 5.45
CA GLU A 194 -8.94 -7.91 6.82
C GLU A 194 -10.41 -8.34 6.93
N LEU A 195 -11.21 -7.85 5.99
CA LEU A 195 -12.66 -7.99 5.88
C LEU A 195 -13.02 -8.00 4.38
N THR A 196 -14.29 -8.21 4.07
CA THR A 196 -14.72 -8.34 2.67
C THR A 196 -16.04 -7.60 2.38
N TRP A 197 -16.61 -7.86 1.20
CA TRP A 197 -17.78 -7.22 0.60
C TRP A 197 -18.97 -7.06 1.54
N THR A 198 -19.13 -7.90 2.57
CA THR A 198 -20.24 -7.77 3.53
C THR A 198 -20.26 -6.41 4.22
N MET A 199 -19.12 -5.74 4.36
CA MET A 199 -19.06 -4.39 4.94
C MET A 199 -19.82 -3.35 4.11
N ARG A 200 -20.05 -3.60 2.80
CA ARG A 200 -20.88 -2.76 1.91
C ARG A 200 -22.38 -3.09 1.95
N VAL A 201 -22.80 -4.03 2.79
CA VAL A 201 -24.20 -4.46 2.92
C VAL A 201 -24.88 -3.70 4.04
N GLU A 202 -25.94 -2.95 3.71
CA GLU A 202 -26.72 -2.15 4.67
C GLU A 202 -27.26 -2.97 5.85
N GLN A 203 -27.75 -4.19 5.59
CA GLN A 203 -28.33 -5.08 6.62
C GLN A 203 -27.37 -5.45 7.75
N MET A 204 -26.05 -5.34 7.52
CA MET A 204 -25.02 -5.62 8.52
C MET A 204 -24.97 -4.56 9.63
N TRP A 205 -25.55 -3.39 9.40
CA TRP A 205 -25.42 -2.20 10.24
C TRP A 205 -26.77 -1.86 10.89
N ASP A 206 -26.72 -1.51 12.17
CA ASP A 206 -27.86 -0.96 12.92
C ASP A 206 -27.90 0.57 12.75
N GLU A 207 -26.73 1.19 12.87
CA GLU A 207 -26.46 2.61 12.63
C GLU A 207 -25.06 2.72 11.97
N PRO A 208 -24.69 3.87 11.36
CA PRO A 208 -23.32 4.10 10.89
C PRO A 208 -22.28 3.76 11.96
N TYR A 209 -21.29 2.93 11.61
CA TYR A 209 -20.26 2.38 12.52
C TYR A 209 -20.78 1.52 13.69
N ARG A 210 -22.02 1.04 13.64
CA ARG A 210 -22.59 0.13 14.64
C ARG A 210 -23.16 -1.09 13.92
N LEU A 211 -22.50 -2.24 14.09
CA LEU A 211 -22.99 -3.49 13.53
C LEU A 211 -24.32 -3.88 14.19
N LYS A 212 -25.23 -4.41 13.39
CA LYS A 212 -26.45 -5.06 13.86
C LYS A 212 -26.10 -6.43 14.42
N VAL A 213 -26.06 -6.55 15.74
CA VAL A 213 -25.55 -7.74 16.45
C VAL A 213 -26.65 -8.55 17.13
N VAL A 214 -26.41 -9.85 17.32
CA VAL A 214 -27.21 -10.70 18.19
C VAL A 214 -27.18 -10.18 19.62
N LYS A 215 -28.28 -10.37 20.37
CA LYS A 215 -28.32 -10.05 21.79
C LYS A 215 -27.28 -10.88 22.54
N GLU A 216 -26.73 -10.31 23.61
CA GLU A 216 -25.79 -11.01 24.48
C GLU A 216 -26.38 -12.35 24.98
N GLY A 217 -25.55 -13.39 24.97
CA GLY A 217 -25.94 -14.75 25.34
C GLY A 217 -26.77 -15.50 24.29
N LYS A 218 -27.06 -14.92 23.12
CA LYS A 218 -27.72 -15.62 22.00
C LYS A 218 -26.68 -16.18 21.01
N ALA A 219 -26.93 -17.42 20.58
CA ALA A 219 -26.14 -18.04 19.52
C ALA A 219 -26.44 -17.38 18.17
N ILE A 220 -25.42 -17.30 17.32
CA ILE A 220 -25.55 -16.85 15.95
C ILE A 220 -25.96 -18.03 15.05
N GLN A 221 -26.81 -17.79 14.05
CA GLN A 221 -27.09 -18.80 13.04
C GLN A 221 -25.88 -18.96 12.10
N LEU A 222 -25.45 -20.21 11.93
CA LEU A 222 -24.30 -20.57 11.09
C LEU A 222 -24.69 -21.49 9.93
N ASP A 223 -25.84 -22.15 10.03
CA ASP A 223 -26.37 -23.04 9.02
C ASP A 223 -27.38 -22.31 8.13
N PHE A 224 -27.06 -22.23 6.84
CA PHE A 224 -27.90 -21.63 5.80
C PHE A 224 -28.16 -22.63 4.67
N GLY A 225 -27.96 -23.92 4.92
CA GLY A 225 -28.03 -24.99 3.94
C GLY A 225 -26.70 -25.31 3.26
N ASP A 226 -26.73 -26.29 2.35
CA ASP A 226 -25.55 -26.84 1.68
C ASP A 226 -24.89 -25.88 0.67
N LEU A 227 -25.63 -24.87 0.21
CA LEU A 227 -25.17 -23.88 -0.76
C LEU A 227 -25.57 -22.47 -0.32
N LEU A 228 -24.60 -21.56 -0.31
CA LEU A 228 -24.84 -20.14 -0.03
C LEU A 228 -24.90 -19.35 -1.33
N THR A 229 -26.11 -19.00 -1.78
CA THR A 229 -26.33 -18.15 -2.96
C THR A 229 -26.43 -16.66 -2.55
N PRO A 230 -26.30 -15.71 -3.50
CA PRO A 230 -26.55 -14.30 -3.23
C PRO A 230 -27.94 -14.03 -2.62
N GLU A 231 -28.98 -14.72 -3.08
CA GLU A 231 -30.34 -14.58 -2.54
C GLU A 231 -30.41 -15.02 -1.07
N ILE A 232 -29.76 -16.14 -0.72
CA ILE A 232 -29.69 -16.62 0.66
C ILE A 232 -28.89 -15.63 1.52
N ALA A 233 -27.72 -15.21 1.03
CA ALA A 233 -26.83 -14.28 1.72
C ALA A 233 -27.52 -12.97 2.10
N MET A 234 -28.37 -12.44 1.21
CA MET A 234 -29.05 -11.15 1.33
C MET A 234 -30.49 -11.25 1.86
N SER A 235 -30.99 -12.46 2.17
CA SER A 235 -32.34 -12.67 2.69
C SER A 235 -32.50 -12.10 4.11
N GLU A 236 -33.74 -11.87 4.55
CA GLU A 236 -34.05 -11.32 5.88
C GLU A 236 -33.51 -12.17 7.04
N ASN A 237 -33.31 -13.47 6.82
CA ASN A 237 -32.75 -14.41 7.79
C ASN A 237 -31.38 -14.95 7.35
N GLY A 238 -30.73 -14.27 6.40
CA GLY A 238 -29.43 -14.66 5.85
C GLY A 238 -28.26 -14.31 6.78
N PRO A 239 -27.04 -14.75 6.43
CA PRO A 239 -25.83 -14.48 7.21
C PRO A 239 -25.49 -12.99 7.36
N CYS A 240 -25.99 -12.12 6.47
CA CYS A 240 -25.76 -10.67 6.54
C CYS A 240 -26.79 -9.92 7.39
N ALA A 241 -27.86 -10.58 7.85
CA ALA A 241 -28.99 -9.90 8.49
C ALA A 241 -28.76 -9.60 9.99
N ILE A 242 -27.87 -10.37 10.64
CA ILE A 242 -27.49 -10.20 12.05
C ILE A 242 -26.09 -10.77 12.32
N ASN A 243 -25.32 -10.09 13.17
CA ASN A 243 -23.91 -10.40 13.39
C ASN A 243 -23.64 -10.98 14.77
N GLY A 244 -22.73 -11.96 14.85
CA GLY A 244 -22.21 -12.52 16.08
C GLY A 244 -20.73 -12.90 15.93
N PRO A 245 -20.09 -13.50 16.96
CA PRO A 245 -18.73 -13.99 16.84
C PRO A 245 -18.52 -14.82 15.56
N GLY A 246 -17.49 -14.47 14.78
CA GLY A 246 -17.20 -15.10 13.47
C GLY A 246 -17.98 -14.56 12.27
N SER A 247 -18.99 -13.68 12.43
CA SER A 247 -19.74 -13.11 11.27
C SER A 247 -18.88 -12.32 10.29
N LEU A 248 -17.87 -11.61 10.78
CA LEU A 248 -17.05 -10.72 9.96
C LEU A 248 -16.01 -11.47 9.12
N THR A 249 -15.44 -12.55 9.65
CA THR A 249 -14.27 -13.22 9.05
C THR A 249 -14.57 -14.62 8.49
N ARG A 250 -15.80 -15.15 8.64
CA ARG A 250 -16.19 -16.45 8.06
C ARG A 250 -16.08 -16.52 6.53
N TRP A 251 -15.97 -15.37 5.89
CA TRP A 251 -15.92 -15.20 4.44
C TRP A 251 -14.50 -15.26 3.87
N MET A 252 -13.49 -15.15 4.73
CA MET A 252 -12.08 -15.08 4.33
C MET A 252 -11.54 -16.49 4.08
N GLY A 253 -10.44 -16.60 3.33
CA GLY A 253 -9.77 -17.86 3.07
C GLY A 253 -9.21 -18.50 4.34
N VAL A 254 -9.24 -19.83 4.34
CA VAL A 254 -8.80 -20.65 5.47
C VAL A 254 -7.75 -21.65 4.99
N PRO A 255 -6.48 -21.53 5.43
CA PRO A 255 -5.96 -20.48 6.32
C PRO A 255 -5.69 -19.15 5.57
N TRP A 256 -5.71 -18.03 6.28
CA TRP A 256 -5.56 -16.69 5.68
C TRP A 256 -4.23 -16.50 4.90
N GLN A 257 -3.19 -17.22 5.29
CA GLN A 257 -1.87 -17.19 4.62
C GLN A 257 -1.95 -17.58 3.14
N THR A 258 -2.89 -18.44 2.74
CA THR A 258 -3.02 -18.85 1.34
C THR A 258 -3.68 -17.77 0.48
N ASP A 259 -4.56 -16.96 1.07
CA ASP A 259 -5.06 -15.75 0.40
C ASP A 259 -3.86 -14.82 0.17
N GLU A 260 -3.10 -14.49 1.21
CA GLU A 260 -1.96 -13.58 1.12
C GLU A 260 -0.93 -13.98 0.05
N ALA A 261 -0.54 -15.26 0.02
CA ALA A 261 0.39 -15.79 -0.98
C ALA A 261 -0.15 -15.78 -2.43
N SER A 262 -1.43 -15.48 -2.61
CA SER A 262 -2.12 -15.33 -3.89
C SER A 262 -2.44 -13.87 -4.23
N CYS A 263 -2.01 -12.90 -3.40
CA CYS A 263 -2.30 -11.47 -3.54
C CYS A 263 -1.25 -10.71 -4.37
N LEU A 264 -1.06 -11.06 -5.64
CA LEU A 264 0.04 -10.51 -6.46
C LEU A 264 -0.36 -9.30 -7.31
N SER A 265 0.52 -8.92 -8.22
CA SER A 265 0.31 -7.92 -9.26
C SER A 265 0.81 -8.40 -10.61
N GLY A 266 0.29 -7.83 -11.69
CA GLY A 266 0.82 -8.04 -13.04
C GLY A 266 0.75 -9.49 -13.53
N TYR A 267 -0.36 -10.19 -13.28
CA TYR A 267 -0.53 -11.59 -13.72
C TYR A 267 -0.33 -11.78 -15.23
N THR A 268 -0.59 -10.74 -16.02
CA THR A 268 -0.20 -10.69 -17.43
C THR A 268 1.27 -10.28 -17.54
N VAL A 269 2.17 -11.27 -17.44
CA VAL A 269 3.63 -11.06 -17.38
C VAL A 269 4.25 -10.36 -18.59
N SER A 270 3.53 -10.28 -19.72
CA SER A 270 3.97 -9.59 -20.93
C SER A 270 3.57 -8.11 -20.98
N THR A 271 2.82 -7.61 -20.00
CA THR A 271 2.49 -6.19 -19.89
C THR A 271 3.73 -5.37 -19.53
N TYR A 272 3.78 -4.10 -19.97
CA TYR A 272 4.93 -3.22 -19.75
C TYR A 272 5.23 -2.95 -18.27
N LEU A 273 4.20 -2.84 -17.42
CA LEU A 273 4.31 -2.65 -15.97
C LEU A 273 3.67 -3.83 -15.22
N PRO A 274 4.13 -4.15 -13.99
CA PRO A 274 3.53 -5.19 -13.15
C PRO A 274 2.23 -4.70 -12.48
N LEU A 275 1.28 -4.27 -13.31
CA LEU A 275 -0.05 -3.78 -12.95
C LEU A 275 -1.13 -4.58 -13.70
N PRO A 276 -2.37 -4.65 -13.19
CA PRO A 276 -2.84 -4.13 -11.89
C PRO A 276 -2.25 -4.86 -10.68
N SER A 277 -2.43 -4.31 -9.48
CA SER A 277 -2.14 -4.99 -8.20
C SER A 277 -3.43 -5.45 -7.51
N PHE A 278 -3.36 -6.36 -6.55
CA PHE A 278 -4.48 -6.66 -5.65
C PHE A 278 -4.51 -5.73 -4.43
N TRP A 279 -3.62 -5.97 -3.46
CA TRP A 279 -3.70 -5.38 -2.11
C TRP A 279 -2.33 -4.88 -1.61
N ALA A 280 -1.51 -4.27 -2.49
CA ALA A 280 -0.11 -3.93 -2.23
C ALA A 280 0.18 -3.21 -0.89
N ALA A 281 -0.75 -2.38 -0.39
CA ALA A 281 -0.57 -1.67 0.88
C ALA A 281 -0.61 -2.59 2.12
N ARG A 282 -1.15 -3.80 2.02
CA ARG A 282 -1.14 -4.83 3.07
C ARG A 282 -0.23 -6.00 2.74
N VAL A 283 -0.18 -6.36 1.46
CA VAL A 283 0.63 -7.46 0.92
C VAL A 283 1.54 -6.89 -0.17
N PRO A 284 2.72 -6.36 0.17
CA PRO A 284 3.59 -5.71 -0.79
C PRO A 284 3.98 -6.62 -1.97
N ASN A 285 4.14 -6.05 -3.16
CA ASN A 285 4.58 -6.78 -4.35
C ASN A 285 6.08 -6.58 -4.57
N GLN A 286 6.51 -5.34 -4.84
CA GLN A 286 7.92 -4.96 -5.00
C GLN A 286 8.28 -3.82 -4.04
N VAL A 287 9.40 -3.95 -3.34
CA VAL A 287 9.74 -3.10 -2.18
C VAL A 287 11.14 -2.49 -2.30
N LEU A 288 11.36 -1.37 -1.61
CA LEU A 288 12.70 -0.83 -1.37
C LEU A 288 13.34 -1.60 -0.21
N SER A 289 14.39 -2.37 -0.50
CA SER A 289 15.14 -3.11 0.52
C SER A 289 15.92 -2.18 1.45
N GLU A 290 16.20 -2.63 2.68
CA GLU A 290 17.09 -1.93 3.60
C GLU A 290 18.47 -1.66 3.00
N ASP A 291 19.05 -2.62 2.26
CA ASP A 291 20.34 -2.43 1.58
C ASP A 291 20.26 -1.31 0.54
N GLY A 292 19.21 -1.28 -0.29
CA GLY A 292 18.95 -0.21 -1.25
C GLY A 292 18.80 1.15 -0.57
N TYR A 293 18.04 1.22 0.53
CA TYR A 293 17.87 2.44 1.32
C TYR A 293 19.20 2.95 1.90
N LEU A 294 20.04 2.06 2.43
CA LEU A 294 21.36 2.43 2.97
C LEU A 294 22.29 2.96 1.88
N ARG A 295 22.29 2.34 0.69
CA ARG A 295 23.12 2.81 -0.43
C ARG A 295 22.59 4.09 -1.08
N MET A 296 21.28 4.27 -1.14
CA MET A 296 20.68 5.53 -1.58
C MET A 296 21.11 6.71 -0.71
N GLN A 297 21.38 6.50 0.58
CA GLN A 297 21.89 7.55 1.49
C GLN A 297 23.40 7.78 1.42
N ALA A 298 24.13 6.98 0.64
CA ALA A 298 25.58 7.07 0.55
C ALA A 298 26.00 8.34 -0.21
N GLY A 299 26.22 9.43 0.53
CA GLY A 299 26.59 10.74 -0.04
C GLY A 299 27.94 10.79 -0.75
N ASN A 300 28.74 9.72 -0.63
CA ASN A 300 30.02 9.53 -1.33
C ASN A 300 29.85 8.97 -2.76
N VAL A 301 28.62 8.69 -3.18
CA VAL A 301 28.28 8.14 -4.48
C VAL A 301 27.48 9.18 -5.27
N ASN A 302 27.66 9.23 -6.59
CA ASN A 302 26.91 10.17 -7.43
C ASN A 302 25.40 9.88 -7.41
N THR A 303 24.57 10.90 -7.66
CA THR A 303 23.10 10.80 -7.60
C THR A 303 22.53 9.73 -8.54
N ALA A 304 23.10 9.55 -9.74
CA ALA A 304 22.61 8.55 -10.70
C ALA A 304 22.77 7.11 -10.17
N GLN A 305 23.90 6.80 -9.54
CA GLN A 305 24.12 5.49 -8.92
C GLN A 305 23.25 5.31 -7.68
N ARG A 306 22.98 6.38 -6.91
CA ARG A 306 22.05 6.34 -5.77
C ARG A 306 20.60 6.12 -6.21
N LEU A 307 20.20 6.70 -7.34
CA LEU A 307 18.90 6.45 -7.97
C LEU A 307 18.75 4.99 -8.39
N LYS A 308 19.80 4.31 -8.89
CA LYS A 308 19.72 2.87 -9.17
C LYS A 308 19.34 2.05 -7.94
N HIS A 309 19.78 2.44 -6.75
CA HIS A 309 19.42 1.75 -5.50
C HIS A 309 17.97 2.02 -5.06
N LEU A 310 17.44 3.19 -5.41
CA LEU A 310 16.01 3.51 -5.24
C LEU A 310 15.14 2.77 -6.27
N ASP A 311 15.61 2.70 -7.52
CA ASP A 311 14.91 2.08 -8.65
C ASP A 311 14.95 0.55 -8.58
N TYR A 312 15.96 -0.03 -7.93
CA TYR A 312 16.08 -1.47 -7.75
C TYR A 312 15.10 -1.98 -6.68
N ARG A 313 13.86 -2.19 -7.11
CA ARG A 313 12.80 -2.81 -6.31
C ARG A 313 12.94 -4.33 -6.35
N GLN A 314 12.69 -4.97 -5.21
CA GLN A 314 12.81 -6.42 -5.06
C GLN A 314 11.44 -7.01 -4.75
N ASP A 315 11.14 -8.18 -5.29
CA ASP A 315 9.92 -8.91 -4.93
C ASP A 315 9.89 -9.18 -3.42
N TRP A 316 8.82 -8.77 -2.76
CA TRP A 316 8.69 -8.88 -1.32
C TRP A 316 8.69 -10.35 -0.86
N MET A 317 8.03 -11.22 -1.62
CA MET A 317 7.92 -12.64 -1.35
C MET A 317 9.12 -13.49 -1.81
N ARG A 318 10.23 -12.88 -2.25
CA ARG A 318 11.39 -13.58 -2.85
C ARG A 318 12.03 -14.71 -2.02
N ASP A 319 11.76 -14.80 -0.71
CA ASP A 319 12.23 -15.89 0.14
C ASP A 319 11.18 -17.00 0.38
N ILE A 320 9.95 -16.80 -0.05
CA ILE A 320 8.87 -17.79 0.03
C ILE A 320 8.38 -18.23 -1.35
N GLU A 321 8.72 -17.48 -2.40
CA GLU A 321 8.41 -17.78 -3.81
C GLU A 321 8.89 -19.17 -4.21
N ASP A 322 8.04 -19.88 -4.92
CA ASP A 322 8.20 -21.24 -5.38
C ASP A 322 7.08 -21.55 -6.38
N ASP A 323 6.91 -22.82 -6.78
CA ASP A 323 5.67 -23.23 -7.44
C ASP A 323 4.43 -22.88 -6.59
N HIS A 324 3.28 -22.67 -7.24
CA HIS A 324 2.08 -22.15 -6.58
C HIS A 324 1.74 -22.85 -5.26
N LEU A 325 1.64 -24.19 -5.24
CA LEU A 325 1.23 -24.91 -4.03
C LEU A 325 2.29 -24.84 -2.94
N LYS A 326 3.57 -24.88 -3.32
CA LYS A 326 4.67 -24.78 -2.37
C LYS A 326 4.82 -23.36 -1.81
N ARG A 327 4.54 -22.32 -2.60
CA ARG A 327 4.46 -20.94 -2.12
C ARG A 327 3.36 -20.78 -1.06
N LEU A 328 2.16 -21.32 -1.31
CA LEU A 328 1.08 -21.32 -0.33
C LEU A 328 1.51 -21.97 0.99
N LYS A 329 2.16 -23.14 0.90
CA LYS A 329 2.71 -23.83 2.08
C LYS A 329 3.80 -23.02 2.78
N ASN A 330 4.73 -22.44 2.02
CA ASN A 330 5.82 -21.62 2.57
C ASN A 330 5.25 -20.41 3.31
N MET A 331 4.16 -19.78 2.83
CA MET A 331 3.52 -18.67 3.54
C MET A 331 2.92 -19.12 4.88
N VAL A 332 2.28 -20.29 4.93
CA VAL A 332 1.79 -20.87 6.20
C VAL A 332 2.93 -21.04 7.21
N ASP A 333 4.09 -21.53 6.75
CA ASP A 333 5.23 -21.88 7.59
C ASP A 333 6.14 -20.68 7.94
N GLU A 334 6.22 -19.66 7.08
CA GLU A 334 7.30 -18.65 7.10
C GLU A 334 6.83 -17.18 7.00
N TRP A 335 5.53 -16.87 7.01
CA TRP A 335 5.03 -15.48 6.87
C TRP A 335 5.70 -14.50 7.85
N ASN A 336 6.02 -14.95 9.06
CA ASN A 336 6.64 -14.17 10.13
C ASN A 336 8.10 -13.78 9.84
N HIS A 337 8.69 -14.27 8.75
CA HIS A 337 10.02 -13.91 8.28
C HIS A 337 10.03 -12.87 7.16
N LEU A 338 8.86 -12.52 6.61
CA LEU A 338 8.73 -11.46 5.62
C LEU A 338 9.01 -10.10 6.26
N GLY A 339 9.59 -9.19 5.48
CA GLY A 339 9.89 -7.85 5.96
C GLY A 339 8.64 -7.00 6.13
N ILE A 340 8.68 -6.06 7.07
CA ILE A 340 7.63 -5.06 7.29
C ILE A 340 8.10 -3.74 6.69
N ILE A 341 7.23 -3.11 5.91
CA ILE A 341 7.49 -1.83 5.28
C ILE A 341 7.30 -0.73 6.32
N THR A 342 8.38 -0.01 6.62
CA THR A 342 8.45 0.96 7.70
C THR A 342 8.89 2.33 7.17
N LYS A 343 8.23 3.40 7.62
CA LYS A 343 8.60 4.78 7.29
C LYS A 343 9.97 5.14 7.86
N GLN A 344 10.81 5.75 7.03
CA GLN A 344 12.13 6.28 7.37
C GLN A 344 12.21 7.74 6.97
N GLU A 345 12.59 8.61 7.91
CA GLU A 345 12.61 10.08 7.77
C GLU A 345 14.02 10.67 7.98
N ALA A 346 15.06 9.88 7.68
CA ALA A 346 16.44 10.36 7.83
C ALA A 346 16.82 11.29 6.67
N PRO A 347 17.42 12.47 6.93
CA PRO A 347 17.89 13.37 5.89
C PRO A 347 18.87 12.67 4.94
N ILE A 348 18.59 12.76 3.65
CA ILE A 348 19.47 12.22 2.62
C ILE A 348 20.57 13.24 2.34
N SER A 349 21.81 12.94 2.76
CA SER A 349 22.97 13.80 2.46
C SER A 349 23.16 13.98 0.95
N ASN A 350 23.68 15.15 0.55
CA ASN A 350 24.01 15.48 -0.84
C ASN A 350 22.81 15.26 -1.80
N ASN A 351 21.63 15.79 -1.43
CA ASN A 351 20.38 15.74 -2.20
C ASN A 351 19.88 17.13 -2.62
N SER A 352 20.80 18.06 -2.95
CA SER A 352 20.44 19.46 -3.28
C SER A 352 19.45 19.58 -4.44
N ASP A 353 19.55 18.68 -5.42
CA ASP A 353 18.68 18.67 -6.60
C ASP A 353 17.30 18.06 -6.29
N GLY A 354 17.15 17.42 -5.13
CA GLY A 354 15.89 16.84 -4.68
C GLY A 354 15.42 15.63 -5.49
N TYR A 355 16.31 14.92 -6.20
CA TYR A 355 15.97 13.70 -6.95
C TYR A 355 15.71 12.50 -6.05
N LEU A 356 16.29 12.47 -4.85
CA LEU A 356 16.06 11.44 -3.86
C LEU A 356 14.91 11.85 -2.92
N PRO A 357 14.14 10.89 -2.39
CA PRO A 357 12.99 11.17 -1.53
C PRO A 357 13.40 11.47 -0.09
N GLU A 358 12.85 12.54 0.52
CA GLU A 358 13.13 12.87 1.94
C GLU A 358 12.51 11.86 2.93
N VAL A 359 11.41 11.21 2.52
CA VAL A 359 10.73 10.15 3.27
C VAL A 359 10.74 8.90 2.42
N SER A 360 11.18 7.78 3.00
CA SER A 360 11.15 6.48 2.34
C SER A 360 10.35 5.46 3.14
N TRP A 361 9.79 4.48 2.47
CA TRP A 361 9.19 3.31 3.09
C TRP A 361 10.02 2.10 2.70
N VAL A 362 10.58 1.44 3.71
CA VAL A 362 11.68 0.50 3.54
C VAL A 362 11.29 -0.83 4.15
N GLU A 363 11.58 -1.93 3.46
CA GLU A 363 11.45 -3.27 3.99
C GLU A 363 12.48 -3.50 5.11
N MET A 364 11.98 -3.63 6.33
CA MET A 364 12.77 -3.87 7.55
C MET A 364 12.44 -5.24 8.15
N GLY A 365 13.32 -5.77 9.00
CA GLY A 365 13.05 -7.02 9.74
C GLY A 365 13.26 -8.31 8.94
N ARG A 366 13.61 -8.21 7.64
CA ARG A 366 14.04 -9.35 6.82
C ARG A 366 15.49 -9.73 7.15
N ASN A 367 15.66 -10.58 8.16
CA ASN A 367 16.96 -10.92 8.74
C ASN A 367 17.42 -12.35 8.42
N PHE A 368 18.72 -12.50 8.18
CA PHE A 368 19.40 -13.78 7.95
C PHE A 368 20.45 -14.06 9.03
N SER A 369 20.95 -15.29 9.03
CA SER A 369 22.06 -15.72 9.86
C SER A 369 23.30 -14.85 9.60
N VAL A 370 24.04 -14.55 10.66
CA VAL A 370 25.28 -13.75 10.61
C VAL A 370 26.34 -14.42 9.73
N ASP A 371 26.33 -15.76 9.66
CA ASP A 371 27.24 -16.54 8.81
C ASP A 371 26.80 -16.60 7.33
N ASP A 372 25.64 -16.01 7.02
CA ASP A 372 25.09 -15.89 5.68
C ASP A 372 25.19 -14.42 5.25
N ALA A 373 26.41 -13.90 5.09
CA ALA A 373 26.62 -12.55 4.58
C ALA A 373 26.31 -12.48 3.08
N ASP A 374 25.72 -11.38 2.60
CA ASP A 374 25.37 -11.20 1.19
C ASP A 374 26.62 -10.88 0.35
N PRO A 375 27.09 -11.80 -0.53
CA PRO A 375 28.27 -11.55 -1.33
C PRO A 375 28.04 -10.51 -2.44
N THR A 376 26.79 -10.37 -2.92
CA THR A 376 26.45 -9.40 -3.97
C THR A 376 26.38 -7.98 -3.41
N PHE A 377 25.97 -7.82 -2.16
CA PHE A 377 26.07 -6.54 -1.47
C PHE A 377 27.54 -6.15 -1.22
N ALA A 378 28.42 -7.10 -0.90
CA ALA A 378 29.86 -6.84 -0.80
C ALA A 378 30.46 -6.38 -2.14
N GLN A 379 29.98 -6.91 -3.28
CA GLN A 379 30.38 -6.43 -4.61
C GLN A 379 29.94 -4.98 -4.86
N VAL A 380 28.72 -4.61 -4.45
CA VAL A 380 28.24 -3.21 -4.52
C VAL A 380 29.13 -2.30 -3.68
N LEU A 381 29.40 -2.66 -2.42
CA LEU A 381 30.27 -1.87 -1.55
C LEU A 381 31.67 -1.71 -2.16
N TYR A 382 32.24 -2.78 -2.72
CA TYR A 382 33.54 -2.73 -3.36
C TYR A 382 33.56 -1.83 -4.61
N ALA A 383 32.52 -1.91 -5.46
CA ALA A 383 32.40 -1.06 -6.64
C ALA A 383 32.25 0.44 -6.31
N GLU A 384 31.72 0.75 -5.12
CA GLU A 384 31.44 2.10 -4.63
C GLU A 384 32.44 2.61 -3.58
N GLY A 385 33.50 1.85 -3.29
CA GLY A 385 34.50 2.08 -2.24
C GLY A 385 35.39 3.32 -2.45
N ASP A 386 36.27 3.59 -1.48
CA ASP A 386 36.85 4.93 -1.23
C ASP A 386 38.05 5.30 -2.13
N GLU A 387 39.20 4.66 -1.95
CA GLU A 387 40.49 5.23 -2.41
C GLU A 387 40.76 5.08 -3.93
N ASP A 388 40.31 3.97 -4.52
CA ASP A 388 40.59 3.59 -5.91
C ASP A 388 39.31 3.42 -6.77
N SER A 389 38.16 3.92 -6.30
CA SER A 389 36.93 3.92 -7.08
C SER A 389 37.13 4.66 -8.41
N VAL A 390 36.59 4.07 -9.49
CA VAL A 390 36.61 4.63 -10.85
C VAL A 390 35.89 5.99 -10.91
N VAL A 391 34.95 6.23 -9.99
CA VAL A 391 34.22 7.48 -9.85
C VAL A 391 34.70 8.19 -8.59
N LYS A 392 35.68 9.08 -8.74
CA LYS A 392 36.02 10.06 -7.70
C LYS A 392 34.94 11.13 -7.71
N VAL A 393 34.06 11.13 -6.72
CA VAL A 393 33.20 12.28 -6.47
C VAL A 393 34.15 13.40 -6.03
N GLU A 394 34.17 14.53 -6.73
CA GLU A 394 34.93 15.70 -6.27
C GLU A 394 34.54 15.95 -4.82
N ASP A 395 35.53 16.02 -3.91
CA ASP A 395 35.36 16.36 -2.49
C ASP A 395 34.79 17.78 -2.35
N LYS A 396 33.54 17.97 -2.75
CA LYS A 396 32.73 19.10 -2.38
C LYS A 396 31.86 18.62 -1.24
N GLU A 397 32.41 18.89 -0.06
CA GLU A 397 31.75 18.85 1.25
C GLU A 397 31.48 17.46 1.83
N GLU A 398 32.04 17.27 3.04
CA GLU A 398 31.85 16.19 4.01
C GLU A 398 31.14 14.91 3.51
N LEU A 399 31.93 13.85 3.26
CA LEU A 399 31.43 12.47 3.28
C LEU A 399 30.50 12.30 4.49
N SER A 400 29.21 12.10 4.24
CA SER A 400 28.23 11.99 5.32
C SER A 400 28.61 10.84 6.27
N LYS A 401 28.20 10.94 7.55
CA LYS A 401 28.43 9.88 8.54
C LYS A 401 27.97 8.50 8.01
N VAL A 402 26.91 8.51 7.19
CA VAL A 402 26.38 7.35 6.48
C VAL A 402 27.35 6.88 5.40
N GLY A 403 27.79 7.76 4.48
CA GLY A 403 28.79 7.43 3.45
C GLY A 403 30.07 6.81 4.02
N ARG A 404 30.62 7.39 5.09
CA ARG A 404 31.84 6.86 5.76
C ARG A 404 31.67 5.45 6.32
N LYS A 405 30.45 5.08 6.74
CA LYS A 405 30.17 3.74 7.29
C LYS A 405 30.35 2.63 6.25
N PHE A 406 30.26 2.96 4.96
CA PHE A 406 30.26 1.98 3.86
C PHE A 406 31.54 1.94 3.04
N LEU A 407 32.56 2.70 3.45
CA LEU A 407 33.85 2.72 2.76
C LEU A 407 34.59 1.42 2.99
N VAL A 408 35.14 0.88 1.90
CA VAL A 408 35.89 -0.37 1.87
C VAL A 408 37.12 -0.19 0.98
N THR A 409 38.19 -0.92 1.31
CA THR A 409 39.52 -0.78 0.66
C THR A 409 39.89 -1.98 -0.20
N ASN A 410 39.28 -3.14 0.03
CA ASN A 410 39.46 -4.34 -0.77
C ASN A 410 38.24 -5.26 -0.59
N LEU A 411 38.16 -6.31 -1.42
CA LEU A 411 37.02 -7.24 -1.41
C LEU A 411 36.84 -7.98 -0.07
N LYS A 412 37.93 -8.29 0.64
CA LYS A 412 37.85 -8.93 1.96
C LYS A 412 37.23 -8.00 2.99
N HIS A 413 37.68 -6.74 3.02
CA HIS A 413 37.08 -5.71 3.87
C HIS A 413 35.61 -5.48 3.51
N ALA A 414 35.24 -5.52 2.23
CA ALA A 414 33.84 -5.42 1.83
C ALA A 414 32.96 -6.55 2.38
N ALA A 415 33.44 -7.80 2.35
CA ALA A 415 32.72 -8.93 2.93
C ALA A 415 32.58 -8.81 4.47
N GLU A 416 33.65 -8.41 5.16
CA GLU A 416 33.62 -8.14 6.61
C GLU A 416 32.65 -7.00 6.95
N LYS A 417 32.59 -5.97 6.08
CA LYS A 417 31.70 -4.81 6.25
C LYS A 417 30.23 -5.16 6.15
N VAL A 418 29.84 -6.07 5.25
CA VAL A 418 28.45 -6.56 5.16
C VAL A 418 28.00 -7.17 6.49
N ALA A 419 28.84 -8.00 7.11
CA ALA A 419 28.54 -8.59 8.42
C ALA A 419 28.46 -7.52 9.52
N GLU A 420 29.34 -6.51 9.49
CA GLU A 420 29.33 -5.40 10.45
C GLU A 420 28.06 -4.55 10.35
N ILE A 421 27.60 -4.21 9.13
CA ILE A 421 26.37 -3.43 8.90
C ILE A 421 25.16 -4.13 9.51
N ARG A 422 25.15 -5.47 9.48
CA ARG A 422 24.06 -6.30 9.99
C ARG A 422 24.21 -6.71 11.46
N LYS A 423 25.28 -6.30 12.14
CA LYS A 423 25.58 -6.71 13.52
C LYS A 423 24.50 -6.31 14.53
N ASP A 424 23.85 -5.17 14.31
CA ASP A 424 22.82 -4.62 15.20
C ASP A 424 21.40 -5.07 14.81
N ALA A 425 21.26 -5.81 13.70
CA ALA A 425 19.97 -6.34 13.28
C ALA A 425 19.51 -7.48 14.22
N PRO A 426 18.18 -7.70 14.36
CA PRO A 426 17.67 -8.84 15.11
C PRO A 426 18.29 -10.16 14.63
N LYS A 427 18.81 -10.94 15.59
CA LYS A 427 19.44 -12.23 15.28
C LYS A 427 18.44 -13.18 14.64
N SER A 428 18.85 -13.83 13.56
CA SER A 428 18.07 -14.82 12.83
C SER A 428 18.89 -16.09 12.62
N SER A 429 18.25 -17.26 12.65
CA SER A 429 18.85 -18.52 12.19
C SER A 429 18.51 -18.85 10.74
N ARG A 430 17.69 -18.01 10.08
CA ARG A 430 17.24 -18.21 8.70
C ARG A 430 18.42 -18.05 7.74
N LYS A 431 18.50 -18.91 6.72
CA LYS A 431 19.46 -18.78 5.63
C LYS A 431 18.74 -18.35 4.36
N ARG A 432 19.44 -17.63 3.47
CA ARG A 432 18.95 -17.31 2.13
C ARG A 432 18.65 -18.60 1.37
N LYS A 433 17.54 -18.61 0.64
CA LYS A 433 17.17 -19.72 -0.23
C LYS A 433 17.89 -19.59 -1.58
N THR A 434 18.18 -20.73 -2.19
CA THR A 434 18.63 -20.80 -3.58
C THR A 434 17.59 -21.57 -4.36
N MET A 435 16.89 -20.88 -5.26
CA MET A 435 15.94 -21.52 -6.16
C MET A 435 16.68 -22.10 -7.37
N LYS A 436 16.30 -23.31 -7.78
CA LYS A 436 16.76 -23.87 -9.05
C LYS A 436 15.96 -23.23 -10.18
N ARG A 437 16.56 -23.19 -11.38
CA ARG A 437 15.94 -22.58 -12.57
C ARG A 437 14.55 -23.14 -12.94
N GLY A 438 14.23 -24.37 -12.55
CA GLY A 438 12.90 -24.97 -12.78
C GLY A 438 11.85 -24.64 -11.70
N GLU A 439 12.25 -23.99 -10.61
CA GLU A 439 11.37 -23.52 -9.53
C GLU A 439 11.04 -22.02 -9.69
N ARG A 440 11.71 -21.32 -10.64
CA ARG A 440 11.62 -19.87 -10.85
C ARG A 440 10.70 -19.50 -12.01
#